data_AF-A0A7Y2G529-F1
#
_entry.id   AF-A0A7Y2G529-F1
#
_cell.length_a   1.000
_cell.length_b   1.000
_cell.length_c   1.000
_cell.angle_alpha   90.00
_cell.angle_beta   90.00
_cell.angle_gamma   90.00
#
_symmetry.space_group_name_H-M   'P 1'
#
loop_
_entity.id
_entity.type
_entity.pdbx_description
1 polymer ?
#
loop_
_entity_poly.entity_id
_entity_poly.type
_entity_poly.pdbx_seq_one_letter_code
_entity_poly.pdbx_strand_id
1 'polypeptide(L)'
;MIGKRQQILLGTAGVSLLLSGSALAQQHADEPQLSPMLFGETEKERREKIQREREAQEEAQRISVEQSRDRQRLDEPRLRPLMFGSDADDAENEVGTRITLGEEDNNRGFFGGFRFLIPEETNLSLGVGPIYKPDYFGSDDYEFDADPQVFIRVRNFVFFDDDGADFALFGFSGFRIGPTLRIQSKRDQDDNPALAGLGDVGETFEFGAFGATTFANRFSFKAKARHGIKTGHRGTIVDGYLTMLLFRTDRLSLSATGQATWVGDKYADAYFSITPEQSARSGVLPIHDADAGFRDVGGSVTAYINIGDRWSLNPYATYSYIMNDISKSPIIDQFGDRNQFSVGFHLMRQFSFGGRR
;
A
#
# COMPACT_ATOMS: atom_id res chain seq x y z
N MET A 1 43.00 -47.63 -26.26
CA MET A 1 43.42 -46.22 -26.17
C MET A 1 43.61 -45.88 -24.69
N ILE A 2 44.88 -45.74 -24.32
CA ILE A 2 45.49 -45.52 -22.99
C ILE A 2 45.54 -43.99 -22.78
N GLY A 3 45.46 -43.33 -21.62
CA GLY A 3 45.48 -43.66 -20.19
C GLY A 3 45.33 -42.34 -19.38
N LYS A 4 44.89 -42.40 -18.12
CA LYS A 4 45.70 -42.20 -16.88
C LYS A 4 45.94 -40.76 -16.40
N ARG A 5 45.30 -40.43 -15.26
CA ARG A 5 45.86 -40.10 -13.91
C ARG A 5 47.04 -39.13 -13.71
N GLN A 6 47.00 -38.50 -12.51
CA GLN A 6 48.01 -37.80 -11.67
C GLN A 6 48.07 -36.27 -11.85
N GLN A 7 47.75 -35.45 -10.83
CA GLN A 7 48.37 -35.17 -9.51
C GLN A 7 49.77 -34.51 -9.55
N ILE A 8 49.82 -33.27 -9.02
CA ILE A 8 50.80 -32.66 -8.10
C ILE A 8 52.26 -32.49 -8.59
N LEU A 9 52.81 -31.26 -8.58
CA LEU A 9 53.84 -30.77 -7.61
C LEU A 9 54.40 -29.38 -8.02
N LEU A 10 54.86 -28.64 -6.99
CA LEU A 10 55.59 -27.37 -6.94
C LEU A 10 56.81 -27.21 -7.89
N GLY A 11 57.15 -25.95 -8.16
CA GLY A 11 58.50 -25.47 -8.47
C GLY A 11 58.46 -24.13 -9.25
N THR A 12 58.67 -22.97 -8.62
CA THR A 12 59.95 -22.23 -8.43
C THR A 12 60.59 -21.62 -9.68
N ALA A 13 61.09 -20.39 -9.50
CA ALA A 13 61.94 -19.55 -10.37
C ALA A 13 61.18 -18.84 -11.50
N GLY A 14 61.16 -17.50 -11.60
CA GLY A 14 62.29 -16.56 -11.49
C GLY A 14 62.57 -16.08 -12.91
N VAL A 15 62.58 -14.79 -13.23
CA VAL A 15 63.74 -13.88 -13.19
C VAL A 15 63.21 -12.58 -13.82
N SER A 16 63.16 -11.47 -13.07
CA SER A 16 64.16 -10.39 -12.99
C SER A 16 64.36 -9.61 -14.29
N LEU A 17 64.39 -8.28 -14.18
CA LEU A 17 65.48 -7.40 -14.59
C LEU A 17 64.97 -5.94 -14.56
N LEU A 18 65.68 -4.92 -14.09
CA LEU A 18 66.88 -4.83 -13.25
C LEU A 18 66.99 -3.36 -12.85
N LEU A 19 67.37 -3.12 -11.60
CA LEU A 19 68.01 -1.88 -11.17
C LEU A 19 69.41 -1.77 -11.78
N SER A 20 69.84 -0.54 -12.03
CA SER A 20 71.23 -0.09 -12.03
C SER A 20 71.20 1.35 -11.51
N GLY A 21 72.08 1.85 -10.65
CA GLY A 21 73.28 1.36 -9.98
C GLY A 21 73.93 2.62 -9.39
N SER A 22 74.15 2.69 -8.08
CA SER A 22 75.49 2.66 -7.45
C SER A 22 75.97 4.02 -6.93
N ALA A 23 76.10 4.03 -5.60
CA ALA A 23 76.87 4.84 -4.65
C ALA A 23 77.98 5.78 -5.18
N LEU A 24 78.15 6.91 -4.47
CA LEU A 24 79.43 7.29 -3.86
C LEU A 24 79.20 8.26 -2.68
N ALA A 25 80.00 8.05 -1.63
CA ALA A 25 80.00 8.78 -0.38
C ALA A 25 80.61 10.18 -0.51
N GLN A 26 80.11 11.14 0.27
CA GLN A 26 80.92 12.25 0.77
C GLN A 26 80.31 12.82 2.06
N GLN A 27 81.05 12.64 3.17
CA GLN A 27 80.87 13.41 4.39
C GLN A 27 81.21 14.88 4.12
N HIS A 28 80.30 15.79 4.49
CA HIS A 28 80.72 17.12 4.93
C HIS A 28 79.85 17.56 6.11
N ALA A 29 80.51 18.26 7.01
CA ALA A 29 80.13 18.48 8.39
C ALA A 29 79.16 19.66 8.59
N ASP A 30 78.58 19.68 9.79
CA ASP A 30 78.04 20.81 10.56
C ASP A 30 77.31 21.95 9.83
N GLU A 31 75.99 21.99 10.00
CA GLU A 31 75.32 23.22 10.45
C GLU A 31 74.28 22.87 11.53
N PRO A 32 74.36 23.42 12.74
CA PRO A 32 73.31 23.26 13.74
C PRO A 32 72.06 24.01 13.28
N GLN A 33 70.92 23.31 13.17
CA GLN A 33 69.62 23.96 13.05
C GLN A 33 69.33 24.68 14.37
N LEU A 34 69.79 25.92 14.44
CA LEU A 34 69.36 26.90 15.43
C LEU A 34 67.85 27.03 15.33
N SER A 35 67.17 26.65 16.41
CA SER A 35 65.75 26.94 16.61
C SER A 35 65.53 28.46 16.58
N PRO A 36 64.64 29.01 15.74
CA PRO A 36 64.11 30.34 15.98
C PRO A 36 62.87 30.20 16.88
N MET A 37 63.05 29.80 18.13
CA MET A 37 62.18 30.32 19.18
C MET A 37 62.64 31.76 19.43
N LEU A 38 62.13 32.76 18.70
CA LEU A 38 62.15 34.18 19.11
C LEU A 38 61.52 35.19 18.13
N PHE A 39 60.78 34.78 17.10
CA PHE A 39 59.95 35.70 16.31
C PHE A 39 58.53 35.12 16.19
N GLY A 40 57.53 35.91 16.58
CA GLY A 40 56.13 35.51 16.51
C GLY A 40 55.66 35.25 15.07
N GLU A 41 54.54 34.52 14.95
CA GLU A 41 53.86 34.17 13.69
C GLU A 41 53.86 35.36 12.72
N THR A 42 54.36 35.15 11.49
CA THR A 42 54.48 36.25 10.52
C THR A 42 53.11 36.73 10.07
N GLU A 43 52.95 38.03 9.74
CA GLU A 43 51.68 38.62 9.25
C GLU A 43 51.07 37.82 8.08
N LYS A 44 51.92 37.23 7.24
CA LYS A 44 51.50 36.41 6.10
C LYS A 44 50.90 35.07 6.55
N GLU A 45 51.57 34.36 7.45
CA GLU A 45 51.06 33.10 8.02
C GLU A 45 49.77 33.32 8.81
N ARG A 46 49.66 34.44 9.54
CA ARG A 46 48.45 34.82 10.27
C ARG A 46 47.27 35.05 9.35
N ARG A 47 47.48 35.72 8.21
CA ARG A 47 46.43 35.96 7.20
C ARG A 47 45.99 34.66 6.51
N GLU A 48 46.93 33.79 6.15
CA GLU A 48 46.63 32.49 5.54
C GLU A 48 45.88 31.55 6.49
N LYS A 49 46.18 31.62 7.80
CA LYS A 49 45.47 30.87 8.83
C LYS A 49 44.05 31.39 9.04
N ILE A 50 43.87 32.71 9.12
CA ILE A 50 42.54 33.35 9.21
C ILE A 50 41.69 33.01 7.97
N GLN A 51 42.30 32.99 6.78
CA GLN A 51 41.61 32.64 5.54
C GLN A 51 41.15 31.18 5.54
N ARG A 52 42.02 30.25 5.93
CA ARG A 52 41.67 28.82 6.06
C ARG A 52 40.61 28.57 7.14
N GLU A 53 40.68 29.27 8.26
CA GLU A 53 39.67 29.17 9.32
C GLU A 53 38.31 29.72 8.85
N ARG A 54 38.28 30.81 8.07
CA ARG A 54 37.06 31.32 7.45
C ARG A 54 36.47 30.34 6.44
N GLU A 55 37.28 29.79 5.54
CA GLU A 55 36.82 28.82 4.54
C GLU A 55 36.27 27.55 5.21
N ALA A 56 36.95 27.05 6.24
CA ALA A 56 36.48 25.91 7.01
C ALA A 56 35.17 26.20 7.77
N GLN A 57 35.00 27.43 8.30
CA GLN A 57 33.75 27.85 8.93
C GLN A 57 32.61 27.99 7.93
N GLU A 58 32.86 28.53 6.74
CA GLU A 58 31.87 28.64 5.67
C GLU A 58 31.44 27.27 5.15
N GLU A 59 32.38 26.34 4.99
CA GLU A 59 32.09 24.96 4.58
C GLU A 59 31.31 24.20 5.66
N ALA A 60 31.68 24.35 6.94
CA ALA A 60 30.94 23.79 8.06
C ALA A 60 29.51 24.35 8.17
N GLN A 61 29.32 25.65 7.89
CA GLN A 61 28.00 26.27 7.84
C GLN A 61 27.16 25.72 6.67
N ARG A 62 27.76 25.52 5.48
CA ARG A 62 27.06 24.92 4.34
C ARG A 62 26.63 23.49 4.63
N ILE A 63 27.52 22.67 5.18
CA ILE A 63 27.22 21.29 5.58
C ILE A 63 26.13 21.26 6.65
N SER A 64 26.16 22.17 7.63
CA SER A 64 25.12 22.27 8.66
C SER A 64 23.75 22.69 8.09
N VAL A 65 23.72 23.62 7.12
CA VAL A 65 22.49 24.03 6.41
C VAL A 65 21.96 22.89 5.54
N GLU A 66 22.84 22.12 4.91
CA GLU A 66 22.45 20.95 4.11
C GLU A 66 21.92 19.82 4.99
N GLN A 67 22.61 19.50 6.09
CA GLN A 67 22.15 18.53 7.09
C GLN A 67 20.82 18.94 7.76
N SER A 68 20.60 20.23 8.00
CA SER A 68 19.33 20.72 8.55
C SER A 68 18.20 20.70 7.53
N ARG A 69 18.48 20.94 6.24
CA ARG A 69 17.52 20.72 5.13
C ARG A 69 17.18 19.25 4.95
N ASP A 70 18.16 18.36 5.05
CA ASP A 70 17.95 16.91 4.95
C ASP A 70 17.17 16.37 6.16
N ARG A 71 17.43 16.88 7.37
CA ARG A 71 16.62 16.59 8.56
C ARG A 71 15.18 17.10 8.41
N GLN A 72 14.98 18.32 7.90
CA GLN A 72 13.64 18.82 7.61
C GLN A 72 12.90 17.98 6.55
N ARG A 73 13.60 17.45 5.53
CA ARG A 73 13.01 16.52 4.56
C ARG A 73 12.61 15.17 5.16
N LEU A 74 13.29 14.72 6.21
CA LEU A 74 12.99 13.47 6.91
C LEU A 74 11.79 13.60 7.87
N ASP A 75 11.54 14.82 8.38
CA ASP A 75 10.40 15.14 9.27
C ASP A 75 9.10 15.48 8.52
N GLU A 76 9.08 15.46 7.18
CA GLU A 76 7.86 15.70 6.39
C GLU A 76 6.93 14.47 6.41
N PRO A 77 5.65 14.61 6.80
CA PRO A 77 4.70 13.50 6.82
C PRO A 77 4.36 13.07 5.39
N ARG A 78 4.96 11.96 4.93
CA ARG A 78 4.76 11.40 3.58
C ARG A 78 3.60 10.40 3.59
N LEU A 79 2.69 10.53 2.61
CA LEU A 79 1.55 9.63 2.45
C LEU A 79 2.03 8.25 1.99
N ARG A 80 1.65 7.21 2.74
CA ARG A 80 2.08 5.81 2.53
C ARG A 80 0.96 5.01 1.84
N PRO A 81 1.28 4.01 0.99
CA PRO A 81 0.26 3.15 0.39
C PRO A 81 -0.51 2.43 1.48
N LEU A 82 -1.84 2.57 1.44
CA LEU A 82 -2.74 2.22 2.54
C LEU A 82 -2.66 0.74 2.97
N MET A 83 -2.23 -0.13 2.05
CA MET A 83 -2.21 -1.59 2.20
C MET A 83 -0.91 -2.17 2.77
N PHE A 84 0.20 -1.45 2.69
CA PHE A 84 1.50 -1.92 3.17
C PHE A 84 1.85 -1.11 4.41
N GLY A 85 1.89 -1.79 5.57
CA GLY A 85 2.27 -1.18 6.85
C GLY A 85 3.64 -0.49 6.82
N SER A 86 3.99 0.19 7.90
CA SER A 86 5.34 0.75 8.11
C SER A 86 6.40 -0.34 7.97
N ASP A 87 7.55 0.02 7.41
CA ASP A 87 8.70 -0.87 7.32
C ASP A 87 9.10 -1.35 8.73
N ALA A 88 9.60 -2.60 8.81
CA ALA A 88 9.96 -3.27 10.06
C ALA A 88 11.06 -2.53 10.86
N ASP A 89 11.73 -1.55 10.25
CA ASP A 89 12.80 -0.75 10.87
C ASP A 89 12.25 0.38 11.76
N ASP A 90 10.97 0.78 11.60
CA ASP A 90 10.31 1.73 12.51
C ASP A 90 9.97 1.08 13.88
N ALA A 91 10.00 -0.26 13.98
CA ALA A 91 9.67 -1.00 15.21
C ALA A 91 10.84 -1.11 16.19
N GLU A 92 12.09 -0.89 15.75
CA GLU A 92 13.26 -0.98 16.64
C GLU A 92 13.53 0.32 17.44
N ASN A 93 12.90 1.44 17.07
CA ASN A 93 13.10 2.72 17.75
C ASN A 93 12.05 3.06 18.82
N GLU A 94 11.08 2.19 19.10
CA GLU A 94 10.29 2.28 20.34
C GLU A 94 11.08 1.65 21.50
N VAL A 95 12.12 2.37 21.91
CA VAL A 95 12.96 2.03 23.07
C VAL A 95 12.12 2.07 24.35
N GLY A 96 11.84 0.87 24.86
CA GLY A 96 12.00 0.51 26.26
C GLY A 96 11.05 1.14 27.27
N THR A 97 10.06 0.35 27.71
CA THR A 97 9.54 0.49 29.08
C THR A 97 9.66 -0.82 29.83
N ARG A 98 10.74 -0.87 30.61
CA ARG A 98 10.95 -1.73 31.78
C ARG A 98 9.70 -1.65 32.68
N ILE A 99 9.19 -2.82 33.08
CA ILE A 99 8.10 -2.95 34.04
C ILE A 99 8.55 -2.31 35.37
N THR A 100 8.01 -1.14 35.71
CA THR A 100 8.00 -0.66 37.10
C THR A 100 6.59 -0.80 37.64
N LEU A 101 6.42 -1.82 38.49
CA LEU A 101 5.26 -1.97 39.35
C LEU A 101 5.31 -0.91 40.45
N GLY A 102 4.18 -0.20 40.62
CA GLY A 102 3.76 0.40 41.88
C GLY A 102 4.08 1.88 42.07
N GLU A 103 3.06 2.73 41.95
CA GLU A 103 2.59 3.53 43.08
C GLU A 103 1.12 3.91 42.84
N GLU A 104 0.33 3.85 43.92
CA GLU A 104 -1.13 3.80 43.95
C GLU A 104 -1.80 5.09 43.46
N ASP A 105 -2.83 4.95 42.62
CA ASP A 105 -3.89 5.97 42.57
C ASP A 105 -5.27 5.30 42.37
N ASN A 106 -6.12 5.49 43.38
CA ASN A 106 -7.25 4.66 43.77
C ASN A 106 -8.57 5.12 43.16
N ASN A 107 -8.69 5.11 41.82
CA ASN A 107 -9.99 5.33 41.17
C ASN A 107 -10.13 4.68 39.78
N ARG A 108 -9.85 3.38 39.69
CA ARG A 108 -9.93 2.59 38.43
C ARG A 108 -10.90 1.42 38.55
N GLY A 109 -12.11 1.58 38.03
CA GLY A 109 -13.09 0.48 37.93
C GLY A 109 -13.76 0.30 36.56
N PHE A 110 -13.90 1.36 35.75
CA PHE A 110 -14.67 1.27 34.50
C PHE A 110 -13.99 1.90 33.28
N PHE A 111 -13.19 2.96 33.45
CA PHE A 111 -12.57 3.69 32.34
C PHE A 111 -11.07 3.39 32.09
N GLY A 112 -10.42 2.59 32.96
CA GLY A 112 -8.99 2.26 32.85
C GLY A 112 -8.64 1.27 31.73
N GLY A 113 -9.53 0.31 31.44
CA GLY A 113 -9.34 -0.71 30.39
C GLY A 113 -9.56 -0.18 28.96
N PHE A 114 -10.15 1.02 28.83
CA PHE A 114 -10.43 1.66 27.55
C PHE A 114 -9.41 2.74 27.15
N ARG A 115 -8.33 2.95 27.92
CA ARG A 115 -7.22 3.81 27.47
C ARG A 115 -6.49 3.27 26.24
N PHE A 116 -6.67 2.00 25.88
CA PHE A 116 -6.23 1.47 24.58
C PHE A 116 -7.14 1.90 23.40
N LEU A 117 -8.37 2.35 23.68
CA LEU A 117 -9.34 2.81 22.67
C LEU A 117 -9.23 4.30 22.34
N ILE A 118 -8.45 5.07 23.09
CA ILE A 118 -8.18 6.48 22.77
C ILE A 118 -6.84 6.53 22.02
N PRO A 119 -6.84 6.61 20.68
CA PRO A 119 -5.61 6.71 19.90
C PRO A 119 -4.86 7.99 20.24
N GLU A 120 -3.53 7.90 20.40
CA GLU A 120 -2.67 9.08 20.55
C GLU A 120 -2.53 9.83 19.22
N GLU A 121 -2.65 9.13 18.08
CA GLU A 121 -2.76 9.68 16.73
C GLU A 121 -3.84 8.94 15.91
N THR A 122 -4.73 9.67 15.27
CA THR A 122 -5.74 9.16 14.31
C THR A 122 -5.48 9.76 12.94
N ASN A 123 -5.28 8.90 11.94
CA ASN A 123 -5.15 9.33 10.55
C ASN A 123 -6.46 9.05 9.82
N LEU A 124 -7.13 10.11 9.40
CA LEU A 124 -8.33 10.06 8.58
C LEU A 124 -7.98 10.55 7.18
N SER A 125 -8.20 9.72 6.17
CA SER A 125 -8.11 10.13 4.76
C SER A 125 -9.49 10.11 4.14
N LEU A 126 -9.89 11.23 3.56
CA LEU A 126 -11.16 11.35 2.84
C LEU A 126 -10.86 11.66 1.38
N GLY A 127 -11.50 10.93 0.48
CA GLY A 127 -11.34 11.11 -0.94
C GLY A 127 -12.68 11.07 -1.66
N VAL A 128 -12.68 11.67 -2.84
CA VAL A 128 -13.76 11.54 -3.80
C VAL A 128 -13.18 11.69 -5.18
N GLY A 129 -13.78 11.04 -6.16
CA GLY A 129 -13.57 11.41 -7.54
C GLY A 129 -14.53 10.70 -8.48
N PRO A 130 -14.35 10.88 -9.79
CA PRO A 130 -15.21 10.25 -10.77
C PRO A 130 -14.74 8.82 -11.04
N ILE A 131 -15.71 7.95 -11.28
CA ILE A 131 -15.50 6.61 -11.85
C ILE A 131 -16.28 6.51 -13.16
N TYR A 132 -15.68 5.90 -14.16
CA TYR A 132 -16.33 5.42 -15.37
C TYR A 132 -16.45 3.90 -15.27
N LYS A 133 -17.67 3.40 -15.20
CA LYS A 133 -17.98 1.99 -14.92
C LYS A 133 -19.24 1.54 -15.68
N PRO A 134 -19.49 0.24 -15.80
CA PRO A 134 -20.77 -0.28 -16.25
C PRO A 134 -21.91 0.19 -15.33
N ASP A 135 -23.06 0.55 -15.92
CA ASP A 135 -24.24 1.00 -15.17
C ASP A 135 -24.84 -0.11 -14.28
N TYR A 136 -24.70 -1.36 -14.67
CA TYR A 136 -24.85 -2.53 -13.82
C TYR A 136 -23.77 -3.57 -14.11
N PHE A 137 -23.55 -4.49 -13.16
CA PHE A 137 -22.55 -5.54 -13.31
C PHE A 137 -22.90 -6.48 -14.48
N GLY A 138 -22.06 -6.50 -15.51
CA GLY A 138 -22.25 -7.27 -16.73
C GLY A 138 -22.75 -6.47 -17.93
N SER A 139 -23.04 -5.18 -17.76
CA SER A 139 -23.46 -4.28 -18.83
C SER A 139 -22.32 -3.96 -19.81
N ASP A 140 -22.67 -3.65 -21.05
CA ASP A 140 -21.81 -3.02 -22.04
C ASP A 140 -22.05 -1.49 -22.17
N ASP A 141 -23.05 -0.97 -21.46
CA ASP A 141 -23.32 0.45 -21.30
C ASP A 141 -22.58 1.00 -20.06
N TYR A 142 -21.93 2.16 -20.24
CA TYR A 142 -21.06 2.74 -19.23
C TYR A 142 -21.51 4.16 -18.86
N GLU A 143 -21.34 4.49 -17.60
CA GLU A 143 -21.71 5.77 -17.04
C GLU A 143 -20.60 6.38 -16.17
N PHE A 144 -20.73 7.68 -15.91
CA PHE A 144 -19.88 8.38 -14.96
C PHE A 144 -20.61 8.57 -13.64
N ASP A 145 -19.96 8.13 -12.57
CA ASP A 145 -20.49 8.17 -11.22
C ASP A 145 -19.53 8.85 -10.26
N ALA A 146 -20.07 9.30 -9.12
CA ALA A 146 -19.25 9.76 -8.02
C ALA A 146 -18.81 8.56 -7.17
N ASP A 147 -17.50 8.50 -6.89
CA ASP A 147 -16.85 7.44 -6.12
C ASP A 147 -16.30 8.05 -4.81
N PRO A 148 -17.10 8.08 -3.74
CA PRO A 148 -16.68 8.60 -2.44
C PRO A 148 -15.88 7.54 -1.68
N GLN A 149 -14.64 7.87 -1.35
CA GLN A 149 -13.73 6.96 -0.70
C GLN A 149 -13.35 7.46 0.69
N VAL A 150 -13.58 6.66 1.72
CA VAL A 150 -13.30 7.03 3.12
C VAL A 150 -12.32 6.03 3.67
N PHE A 151 -11.18 6.50 4.19
CA PHE A 151 -10.19 5.65 4.84
C PHE A 151 -9.90 6.17 6.24
N ILE A 152 -10.09 5.33 7.26
CA ILE A 152 -9.86 5.72 8.65
C ILE A 152 -8.87 4.76 9.28
N ARG A 153 -7.64 5.20 9.54
CA ARG A 153 -6.66 4.41 10.30
C ARG A 153 -6.64 4.88 11.74
N VAL A 154 -7.24 4.06 12.61
CA VAL A 154 -7.12 4.18 14.07
C VAL A 154 -6.18 3.09 14.56
N ARG A 155 -4.91 3.42 14.82
CA ARG A 155 -3.84 2.45 15.14
C ARG A 155 -3.81 1.30 14.10
N ASN A 156 -4.26 0.10 14.49
CA ASN A 156 -4.29 -1.11 13.67
C ASN A 156 -5.70 -1.56 13.25
N PHE A 157 -6.76 -0.83 13.60
CA PHE A 157 -8.07 -1.47 13.86
C PHE A 157 -9.18 -1.25 12.84
N VAL A 158 -9.11 -0.28 11.92
CA VAL A 158 -10.23 -0.01 11.00
C VAL A 158 -9.73 0.35 9.61
N PHE A 159 -10.42 -0.15 8.58
CA PHE A 159 -10.24 0.19 7.17
C PHE A 159 -11.65 0.39 6.59
N PHE A 160 -11.87 1.52 5.95
CA PHE A 160 -13.04 1.72 5.10
C PHE A 160 -12.49 1.84 3.67
N ASP A 161 -13.17 1.21 2.73
CA ASP A 161 -12.83 1.17 1.30
C ASP A 161 -14.15 0.95 0.51
N ASP A 162 -14.10 1.04 -0.82
CA ASP A 162 -15.27 0.78 -1.70
C ASP A 162 -15.79 -0.67 -1.54
N ASP A 163 -14.91 -1.57 -1.09
CA ASP A 163 -15.22 -2.96 -0.75
C ASP A 163 -15.76 -3.17 0.68
N GLY A 164 -16.15 -2.09 1.36
CA GLY A 164 -16.75 -2.10 2.69
C GLY A 164 -15.80 -1.76 3.84
N ALA A 165 -16.36 -1.79 5.06
CA ALA A 165 -15.71 -1.49 6.31
C ALA A 165 -15.14 -2.74 6.97
N ASP A 166 -13.82 -2.84 7.06
CA ASP A 166 -13.08 -3.92 7.71
C ASP A 166 -12.57 -3.44 9.09
N PHE A 167 -12.96 -4.12 10.16
CA PHE A 167 -12.53 -3.81 11.52
C PHE A 167 -11.53 -4.86 11.99
N ALA A 168 -10.23 -4.60 11.88
CA ALA A 168 -9.19 -5.52 12.35
C ALA A 168 -9.19 -5.58 13.88
N LEU A 169 -9.70 -6.65 14.48
CA LEU A 169 -9.74 -6.81 15.95
C LEU A 169 -8.44 -7.43 16.52
N PHE A 170 -7.74 -8.21 15.70
CA PHE A 170 -6.51 -8.89 16.09
C PHE A 170 -5.44 -8.68 15.03
N GLY A 171 -4.24 -8.32 15.45
CA GLY A 171 -3.08 -8.19 14.57
C GLY A 171 -1.81 -8.75 15.23
N PHE A 172 -1.15 -9.69 14.55
CA PHE A 172 0.13 -10.25 14.98
C PHE A 172 1.02 -10.49 13.76
N SER A 173 2.25 -9.97 13.79
CA SER A 173 3.29 -10.24 12.77
C SER A 173 2.82 -10.06 11.31
N GLY A 174 2.05 -9.00 11.02
CA GLY A 174 1.55 -8.70 9.66
C GLY A 174 0.22 -9.37 9.30
N PHE A 175 -0.30 -10.27 10.13
CA PHE A 175 -1.65 -10.82 10.00
C PHE A 175 -2.70 -9.90 10.65
N ARG A 176 -3.88 -9.80 10.06
CA ARG A 176 -5.04 -9.05 10.52
C ARG A 176 -6.30 -9.88 10.33
N ILE A 177 -7.19 -9.91 11.31
CA ILE A 177 -8.49 -10.57 11.20
C ILE A 177 -9.55 -9.79 11.97
N GLY A 178 -10.78 -9.79 11.46
CA GLY A 178 -11.92 -9.23 12.15
C GLY A 178 -13.18 -9.18 11.30
N PRO A 179 -14.25 -8.52 11.78
CA PRO A 179 -15.49 -8.41 11.03
C PRO A 179 -15.37 -7.45 9.84
N THR A 180 -16.19 -7.68 8.83
CA THR A 180 -16.35 -6.81 7.67
C THR A 180 -17.82 -6.51 7.42
N LEU A 181 -18.11 -5.30 6.95
CA LEU A 181 -19.45 -4.82 6.60
C LEU A 181 -19.41 -4.21 5.21
N ARG A 182 -20.39 -4.49 4.35
CA ARG A 182 -20.54 -3.82 3.05
C ARG A 182 -21.99 -3.43 2.85
N ILE A 183 -22.21 -2.27 2.24
CA ILE A 183 -23.53 -1.86 1.76
C ILE A 183 -23.47 -1.98 0.25
N GLN A 184 -24.25 -2.91 -0.29
CA GLN A 184 -24.42 -3.08 -1.73
C GLN A 184 -25.61 -2.24 -2.17
N SER A 185 -25.36 -1.29 -3.07
CA SER A 185 -26.40 -0.46 -3.68
C SER A 185 -27.45 -1.32 -4.38
N LYS A 186 -28.67 -0.79 -4.46
CA LYS A 186 -29.76 -1.40 -5.24
C LYS A 186 -29.42 -1.45 -6.73
N ARG A 187 -30.09 -2.36 -7.46
CA ARG A 187 -30.16 -2.39 -8.92
C ARG A 187 -31.62 -2.19 -9.31
N ASP A 188 -31.95 -1.07 -9.94
CA ASP A 188 -33.31 -0.81 -10.40
C ASP A 188 -33.47 -1.36 -11.83
N GLN A 189 -34.70 -1.77 -12.18
CA GLN A 189 -34.98 -2.22 -13.55
C GLN A 189 -34.93 -1.08 -14.58
N ASP A 190 -35.03 0.16 -14.11
CA ASP A 190 -35.06 1.37 -14.94
C ASP A 190 -33.64 1.90 -15.22
N ASP A 191 -32.60 1.32 -14.60
CA ASP A 191 -31.20 1.73 -14.78
C ASP A 191 -30.74 1.47 -16.23
N ASN A 192 -31.20 0.37 -16.84
CA ASN A 192 -30.86 0.01 -18.21
C ASN A 192 -32.02 -0.74 -18.90
N PRO A 193 -32.31 -0.49 -20.19
CA PRO A 193 -33.32 -1.23 -20.96
C PRO A 193 -33.19 -2.76 -20.90
N ALA A 194 -31.97 -3.29 -20.74
CA ALA A 194 -31.70 -4.71 -20.58
C ALA A 194 -32.30 -5.31 -19.28
N LEU A 195 -32.61 -4.46 -18.30
CA LEU A 195 -33.18 -4.87 -17.01
C LEU A 195 -34.71 -4.75 -16.96
N ALA A 196 -35.32 -4.17 -18.00
CA ALA A 196 -36.75 -3.89 -18.04
C ALA A 196 -37.60 -5.16 -17.82
N GLY A 197 -38.49 -5.11 -16.83
CA GLY A 197 -39.39 -6.22 -16.48
C GLY A 197 -38.80 -7.25 -15.51
N LEU A 198 -37.51 -7.16 -15.18
CA LEU A 198 -36.88 -7.99 -14.17
C LEU A 198 -37.28 -7.57 -12.74
N GLY A 199 -37.64 -6.30 -12.55
CA GLY A 199 -37.87 -5.73 -11.22
C GLY A 199 -36.56 -5.43 -10.48
N ASP A 200 -36.72 -4.78 -9.32
CA ASP A 200 -35.59 -4.19 -8.60
C ASP A 200 -34.96 -5.18 -7.62
N VAL A 201 -33.63 -5.12 -7.50
CA VAL A 201 -32.88 -5.76 -6.42
C VAL A 201 -32.58 -4.70 -5.39
N GLY A 202 -33.18 -4.83 -4.20
CA GLY A 202 -33.04 -3.82 -3.15
C GLY A 202 -31.61 -3.69 -2.61
N GLU A 203 -31.34 -2.58 -1.92
CA GLU A 203 -30.09 -2.38 -1.19
C GLU A 203 -29.86 -3.53 -0.19
N THR A 204 -28.62 -4.03 -0.12
CA THR A 204 -28.25 -5.13 0.76
C THR A 204 -27.15 -4.74 1.74
N PHE A 205 -27.42 -4.99 3.02
CA PHE A 205 -26.37 -5.01 4.04
C PHE A 205 -25.73 -6.39 4.07
N GLU A 206 -24.41 -6.41 3.89
CA GLU A 206 -23.59 -7.60 3.99
C GLU A 206 -22.73 -7.53 5.24
N PHE A 207 -22.64 -8.65 5.97
CA PHE A 207 -21.78 -8.77 7.14
C PHE A 207 -21.00 -10.08 7.07
N GLY A 208 -19.78 -10.07 7.61
CA GLY A 208 -19.02 -11.30 7.79
C GLY A 208 -17.65 -11.04 8.40
N ALA A 209 -16.65 -11.77 7.93
CA ALA A 209 -15.28 -11.68 8.44
C ALA A 209 -14.27 -11.54 7.31
N PHE A 210 -13.13 -10.94 7.62
CA PHE A 210 -11.98 -10.86 6.73
C PHE A 210 -10.71 -11.33 7.44
N GLY A 211 -9.77 -11.83 6.65
CA GLY A 211 -8.39 -12.07 7.05
C GLY A 211 -7.46 -11.41 6.04
N ALA A 212 -6.38 -10.80 6.52
CA ALA A 212 -5.36 -10.22 5.68
C ALA A 212 -3.97 -10.52 6.22
N THR A 213 -3.00 -10.69 5.33
CA THR A 213 -1.59 -10.82 5.70
C THR A 213 -0.72 -10.04 4.73
N THR A 214 0.40 -9.56 5.22
CA THR A 214 1.43 -8.91 4.41
C THR A 214 2.73 -9.68 4.58
N PHE A 215 3.39 -9.99 3.46
CA PHE A 215 4.64 -10.75 3.46
C PHE A 215 5.65 -10.16 2.48
N ALA A 216 6.93 -10.36 2.78
CA ALA A 216 8.07 -9.86 2.01
C ALA A 216 8.02 -8.34 1.72
N ASN A 217 7.35 -7.55 2.57
CA ASN A 217 7.11 -6.10 2.44
C ASN A 217 6.56 -5.64 1.07
N ARG A 218 6.03 -6.56 0.27
CA ARG A 218 5.69 -6.33 -1.14
C ARG A 218 4.39 -6.99 -1.56
N PHE A 219 3.95 -8.01 -0.83
CA PHE A 219 2.72 -8.73 -1.12
C PHE A 219 1.74 -8.59 0.03
N SER A 220 0.47 -8.38 -0.30
CA SER A 220 -0.63 -8.45 0.65
C SER A 220 -1.69 -9.39 0.11
N PHE A 221 -2.08 -10.36 0.93
CA PHE A 221 -3.23 -11.21 0.67
C PHE A 221 -4.37 -10.79 1.57
N LYS A 222 -5.58 -10.67 1.03
CA LYS A 222 -6.81 -10.37 1.77
C LYS A 222 -7.90 -11.32 1.29
N ALA A 223 -8.63 -11.91 2.22
CA ALA A 223 -9.83 -12.70 1.93
C ALA A 223 -10.98 -12.18 2.76
N LYS A 224 -12.16 -12.07 2.16
CA LYS A 224 -13.40 -11.66 2.82
C LYS A 224 -14.46 -12.72 2.59
N ALA A 225 -15.22 -13.08 3.62
CA ALA A 225 -16.43 -13.89 3.50
C ALA A 225 -17.58 -13.11 4.11
N ARG A 226 -18.61 -12.82 3.33
CA ARG A 226 -19.76 -12.00 3.71
C ARG A 226 -21.06 -12.72 3.39
N HIS A 227 -22.11 -12.36 4.12
CA HIS A 227 -23.48 -12.84 3.88
C HIS A 227 -24.45 -11.65 3.86
N GLY A 228 -25.33 -11.61 2.86
CA GLY A 228 -26.38 -10.60 2.74
C GLY A 228 -27.53 -10.85 3.72
N ILE A 229 -27.97 -9.83 4.44
CA ILE A 229 -29.03 -9.94 5.47
C ILE A 229 -30.36 -9.30 5.00
N LYS A 230 -30.28 -8.26 4.15
CA LYS A 230 -31.43 -7.41 3.76
C LYS A 230 -32.00 -7.82 2.37
N THR A 231 -32.79 -6.94 1.76
CA THR A 231 -33.81 -7.20 0.74
C THR A 231 -33.30 -7.51 -0.66
N GLY A 232 -32.06 -7.17 -1.04
CA GLY A 232 -31.56 -7.47 -2.38
C GLY A 232 -31.15 -8.94 -2.54
N HIS A 233 -30.26 -9.43 -1.68
CA HIS A 233 -29.90 -10.84 -1.64
C HIS A 233 -29.66 -11.35 -0.22
N ARG A 234 -29.81 -12.66 -0.07
CA ARG A 234 -29.43 -13.41 1.13
C ARG A 234 -28.36 -14.45 0.84
N GLY A 235 -27.52 -14.13 -0.14
CA GLY A 235 -26.42 -14.97 -0.58
C GLY A 235 -25.12 -14.73 0.16
N THR A 236 -24.24 -15.72 0.07
CA THR A 236 -22.86 -15.66 0.56
C THR A 236 -21.94 -15.19 -0.56
N ILE A 237 -20.93 -14.40 -0.20
CA ILE A 237 -19.91 -13.86 -1.10
C ILE A 237 -18.56 -14.13 -0.46
N VAL A 238 -17.62 -14.61 -1.27
CA VAL A 238 -16.24 -14.83 -0.85
C VAL A 238 -15.32 -14.13 -1.86
N ASP A 239 -14.59 -13.13 -1.39
CA ASP A 239 -13.62 -12.40 -2.20
C ASP A 239 -12.21 -12.77 -1.78
N GLY A 240 -11.33 -12.93 -2.76
CA GLY A 240 -9.89 -13.06 -2.58
C GLY A 240 -9.15 -11.96 -3.32
N TYR A 241 -8.16 -11.35 -2.68
CA TYR A 241 -7.33 -10.29 -3.23
C TYR A 241 -5.86 -10.59 -2.98
N LEU A 242 -5.03 -10.40 -3.99
CA LEU A 242 -3.58 -10.45 -3.90
C LEU A 242 -3.00 -9.17 -4.49
N THR A 243 -2.51 -8.29 -3.62
CA THR A 243 -1.89 -7.03 -4.00
C THR A 243 -0.37 -7.15 -3.99
N MET A 244 0.26 -6.77 -5.09
CA MET A 244 1.71 -6.64 -5.24
C MET A 244 2.07 -5.16 -5.39
N LEU A 245 2.92 -4.66 -4.50
CA LEU A 245 3.60 -3.39 -4.72
C LEU A 245 4.57 -3.58 -5.89
N LEU A 246 4.46 -2.77 -6.95
CA LEU A 246 5.31 -2.84 -8.13
C LEU A 246 6.55 -1.98 -7.96
N PHE A 247 6.38 -0.75 -7.50
CA PHE A 247 7.46 0.12 -7.11
C PHE A 247 6.97 1.22 -6.17
N ARG A 248 7.92 1.84 -5.47
CA ARG A 248 7.67 2.94 -4.54
C ARG A 248 8.85 3.90 -4.61
N THR A 249 8.54 5.18 -4.77
CA THR A 249 9.46 6.32 -4.63
C THR A 249 8.89 7.27 -3.57
N ASP A 250 9.56 8.40 -3.33
CA ASP A 250 9.09 9.40 -2.36
C ASP A 250 7.72 10.01 -2.70
N ARG A 251 7.36 10.07 -3.99
CA ARG A 251 6.16 10.76 -4.47
C ARG A 251 5.15 9.87 -5.17
N LEU A 252 5.53 8.65 -5.51
CA LEU A 252 4.72 7.76 -6.31
C LEU A 252 4.85 6.33 -5.80
N SER A 253 3.71 5.66 -5.65
CA SER A 253 3.70 4.20 -5.54
C SER A 253 2.75 3.62 -6.57
N LEU A 254 3.08 2.43 -7.05
CA LEU A 254 2.24 1.68 -7.97
C LEU A 254 2.02 0.28 -7.41
N SER A 255 0.77 -0.15 -7.37
CA SER A 255 0.38 -1.50 -7.01
C SER A 255 -0.47 -2.15 -8.08
N ALA A 256 -0.32 -3.46 -8.22
CA ALA A 256 -1.24 -4.30 -8.97
C ALA A 256 -1.97 -5.23 -8.01
N THR A 257 -3.26 -5.43 -8.18
CA THR A 257 -4.06 -6.36 -7.39
C THR A 257 -4.70 -7.37 -8.31
N GLY A 258 -4.55 -8.66 -8.02
CA GLY A 258 -5.41 -9.70 -8.59
C GLY A 258 -6.58 -9.96 -7.66
N GLN A 259 -7.76 -10.20 -8.22
CA GLN A 259 -8.98 -10.48 -7.45
C GLN A 259 -9.78 -11.64 -8.02
N ALA A 260 -10.53 -12.31 -7.16
CA ALA A 260 -11.49 -13.34 -7.54
C ALA A 260 -12.67 -13.32 -6.59
N THR A 261 -13.88 -13.43 -7.14
CA THR A 261 -15.12 -13.43 -6.37
C THR A 261 -15.89 -14.72 -6.59
N TRP A 262 -16.27 -15.38 -5.51
CA TRP A 262 -17.21 -16.49 -5.49
C TRP A 262 -18.52 -16.06 -4.83
N VAL A 263 -19.64 -16.52 -5.38
CA VAL A 263 -20.98 -16.21 -4.88
C VAL A 263 -21.81 -17.48 -4.73
N GLY A 264 -22.67 -17.50 -3.70
CA GLY A 264 -23.63 -18.59 -3.47
C GLY A 264 -24.94 -18.41 -4.25
N ASP A 265 -25.78 -19.45 -4.25
CA ASP A 265 -26.98 -19.51 -5.10
C ASP A 265 -27.93 -18.34 -4.85
N LYS A 266 -28.17 -17.98 -3.59
CA LYS A 266 -29.07 -16.86 -3.25
C LYS A 266 -28.56 -15.48 -3.71
N TYR A 267 -27.27 -15.34 -4.00
CA TYR A 267 -26.74 -14.15 -4.66
C TYR A 267 -26.94 -14.28 -6.18
N ALA A 268 -26.57 -15.42 -6.75
CA ALA A 268 -26.71 -15.67 -8.19
C ALA A 268 -28.18 -15.55 -8.66
N ASP A 269 -29.10 -16.15 -7.91
CA ASP A 269 -30.57 -16.05 -8.07
C ASP A 269 -31.04 -14.60 -8.16
N ALA A 270 -30.54 -13.74 -7.26
CA ALA A 270 -31.04 -12.37 -7.12
C ALA A 270 -30.58 -11.45 -8.25
N TYR A 271 -29.36 -11.65 -8.76
CA TYR A 271 -28.75 -10.76 -9.74
C TYR A 271 -28.76 -11.30 -11.16
N PHE A 272 -28.75 -12.62 -11.35
CA PHE A 272 -28.43 -13.23 -12.64
C PHE A 272 -29.46 -14.26 -13.12
N SER A 273 -30.35 -14.77 -12.26
CA SER A 273 -31.46 -15.63 -12.68
C SER A 273 -32.64 -14.82 -13.24
N ILE A 274 -33.37 -15.41 -14.17
CA ILE A 274 -34.57 -14.84 -14.81
C ILE A 274 -35.71 -15.85 -14.67
N THR A 275 -36.68 -15.51 -13.84
CA THR A 275 -37.89 -16.32 -13.59
C THR A 275 -38.83 -16.33 -14.80
N PRO A 276 -39.74 -17.32 -14.91
CA PRO A 276 -40.78 -17.33 -15.95
C PRO A 276 -41.61 -16.04 -16.00
N GLU A 277 -41.94 -15.47 -14.84
CA GLU A 277 -42.70 -14.23 -14.74
C GLU A 277 -41.89 -13.03 -15.25
N GLN A 278 -40.59 -12.96 -14.91
CA GLN A 278 -39.69 -11.92 -15.41
C GLN A 278 -39.46 -12.05 -16.92
N SER A 279 -39.28 -13.26 -17.42
CA SER A 279 -39.17 -13.55 -18.85
C SER A 279 -40.40 -13.06 -19.61
N ALA A 280 -41.61 -13.37 -19.11
CA ALA A 280 -42.87 -12.90 -19.69
C ALA A 280 -43.04 -11.37 -19.63
N ARG A 281 -42.60 -10.72 -18.54
CA ARG A 281 -42.67 -9.25 -18.40
C ARG A 281 -41.66 -8.51 -19.27
N SER A 282 -40.44 -9.03 -19.39
CA SER A 282 -39.40 -8.44 -20.26
C SER A 282 -39.74 -8.62 -21.74
N GLY A 283 -40.41 -9.71 -22.11
CA GLY A 283 -40.80 -10.03 -23.47
C GLY A 283 -39.66 -10.46 -24.40
N VAL A 284 -38.41 -10.36 -23.94
CA VAL A 284 -37.20 -10.63 -24.75
C VAL A 284 -36.20 -11.56 -24.06
N LEU A 285 -36.13 -11.54 -22.72
CA LEU A 285 -35.15 -12.33 -21.98
C LEU A 285 -35.66 -13.75 -21.76
N PRO A 286 -34.93 -14.81 -22.18
CA PRO A 286 -35.30 -16.18 -21.86
C PRO A 286 -35.13 -16.47 -20.36
N ILE A 287 -35.84 -17.50 -19.89
CA ILE A 287 -35.67 -18.02 -18.53
C ILE A 287 -34.22 -18.50 -18.37
N HIS A 288 -33.62 -18.13 -17.24
CA HIS A 288 -32.25 -18.51 -16.90
C HIS A 288 -32.15 -18.81 -15.42
N ASP A 289 -31.36 -19.81 -15.07
CA ASP A 289 -31.07 -20.16 -13.68
C ASP A 289 -29.56 -20.10 -13.49
N ALA A 290 -29.11 -19.20 -12.62
CA ALA A 290 -27.70 -18.97 -12.33
C ALA A 290 -27.31 -19.68 -11.04
N ASP A 291 -26.40 -20.64 -11.16
CA ASP A 291 -25.88 -21.39 -10.02
C ASP A 291 -24.78 -20.64 -9.24
N ALA A 292 -24.54 -21.05 -8.00
CA ALA A 292 -23.35 -20.64 -7.25
C ALA A 292 -22.05 -20.93 -8.02
N GLY A 293 -21.05 -20.07 -7.83
CA GLY A 293 -19.78 -20.24 -8.51
C GLY A 293 -18.90 -19.00 -8.45
N PHE A 294 -17.77 -19.06 -9.17
CA PHE A 294 -16.98 -17.85 -9.37
C PHE A 294 -17.75 -16.89 -10.27
N ARG A 295 -18.06 -15.71 -9.74
CA ARG A 295 -18.70 -14.60 -10.46
C ARG A 295 -17.71 -13.98 -11.44
N ASP A 296 -16.53 -13.66 -10.94
CA ASP A 296 -15.50 -12.98 -11.72
C ASP A 296 -14.08 -13.27 -11.21
N VAL A 297 -13.13 -13.11 -12.13
CA VAL A 297 -11.70 -12.96 -11.83
C VAL A 297 -11.20 -11.73 -12.53
N GLY A 298 -10.28 -11.01 -11.90
CA GLY A 298 -9.85 -9.74 -12.42
C GLY A 298 -8.55 -9.25 -11.82
N GLY A 299 -8.24 -8.01 -12.16
CA GLY A 299 -7.19 -7.28 -11.49
C GLY A 299 -7.31 -5.79 -11.69
N SER A 300 -6.59 -5.06 -10.86
CA SER A 300 -6.53 -3.61 -10.91
C SER A 300 -5.10 -3.11 -10.80
N VAL A 301 -4.87 -1.93 -11.35
CA VAL A 301 -3.64 -1.17 -11.15
C VAL A 301 -4.03 0.14 -10.49
N THR A 302 -3.34 0.49 -9.42
CA THR A 302 -3.58 1.72 -8.67
C THR A 302 -2.26 2.44 -8.49
N ALA A 303 -2.21 3.70 -8.90
CA ALA A 303 -1.12 4.59 -8.56
C ALA A 303 -1.54 5.45 -7.36
N TYR A 304 -0.57 5.78 -6.51
CA TYR A 304 -0.74 6.77 -5.46
C TYR A 304 0.29 7.87 -5.67
N ILE A 305 -0.18 9.07 -6.02
CA ILE A 305 0.66 10.21 -6.40
C ILE A 305 0.51 11.29 -5.34
N ASN A 306 1.59 11.60 -4.63
CA ASN A 306 1.62 12.67 -3.64
C ASN A 306 1.77 14.01 -4.36
N ILE A 307 0.71 14.81 -4.36
CA ILE A 307 0.67 16.13 -5.03
C ILE A 307 0.87 17.29 -4.07
N GLY A 308 0.83 17.04 -2.75
CA GLY A 308 1.17 18.01 -1.71
C GLY A 308 1.20 17.35 -0.34
N ASP A 309 1.49 18.13 0.71
CA ASP A 309 1.80 17.62 2.07
C ASP A 309 0.69 16.74 2.69
N ARG A 310 -0.55 16.89 2.22
CA ARG A 310 -1.71 16.14 2.73
C ARG A 310 -2.66 15.68 1.64
N TRP A 311 -2.25 15.77 0.37
CA TRP A 311 -3.10 15.44 -0.77
C TRP A 311 -2.45 14.38 -1.65
N SER A 312 -3.25 13.39 -2.05
CA SER A 312 -2.86 12.41 -3.07
C SER A 312 -3.89 12.30 -4.18
N LEU A 313 -3.39 12.13 -5.39
CA LEU A 313 -4.16 11.75 -6.56
C LEU A 313 -3.94 10.26 -6.80
N ASN A 314 -5.01 9.49 -6.75
CA ASN A 314 -4.95 8.03 -6.82
C ASN A 314 -5.77 7.52 -8.01
N PRO A 315 -5.22 7.55 -9.23
CA PRO A 315 -5.87 6.97 -10.39
C PRO A 315 -5.79 5.45 -10.33
N TYR A 316 -6.84 4.81 -10.79
CA TYR A 316 -6.94 3.36 -10.85
C TYR A 316 -7.66 2.91 -12.11
N ALA A 317 -7.34 1.68 -12.53
CA ALA A 317 -8.03 0.98 -13.57
C ALA A 317 -8.24 -0.47 -13.12
N THR A 318 -9.44 -0.98 -13.33
CA THR A 318 -9.87 -2.32 -12.93
C THR A 318 -10.41 -3.04 -14.15
N TYR A 319 -10.07 -4.31 -14.27
CA TYR A 319 -10.60 -5.22 -15.27
C TYR A 319 -11.08 -6.48 -14.57
N SER A 320 -12.29 -6.92 -14.88
CA SER A 320 -12.87 -8.18 -14.39
C SER A 320 -13.46 -8.96 -15.55
N TYR A 321 -13.28 -10.27 -15.52
CA TYR A 321 -13.86 -11.19 -16.48
C TYR A 321 -14.91 -12.05 -15.77
N ILE A 322 -16.16 -11.94 -16.23
CA ILE A 322 -17.30 -12.68 -15.68
C ILE A 322 -17.25 -14.13 -16.18
N MET A 323 -17.45 -15.07 -15.27
CA MET A 323 -17.28 -16.51 -15.55
C MET A 323 -18.55 -17.32 -15.25
N ASN A 324 -18.49 -18.61 -15.59
CA ASN A 324 -19.48 -19.64 -15.24
C ASN A 324 -20.90 -19.30 -15.70
N ASP A 325 -21.91 -19.81 -15.02
CA ASP A 325 -23.32 -19.62 -15.38
C ASP A 325 -23.81 -18.19 -15.18
N ILE A 326 -23.07 -17.39 -14.42
CA ILE A 326 -23.29 -15.95 -14.30
C ILE A 326 -23.05 -15.26 -15.64
N SER A 327 -21.97 -15.61 -16.34
CA SER A 327 -21.65 -15.06 -17.67
C SER A 327 -22.66 -15.44 -18.77
N LYS A 328 -23.51 -16.44 -18.52
CA LYS A 328 -24.56 -16.91 -19.43
C LYS A 328 -25.91 -16.25 -19.17
N SER A 329 -26.03 -15.44 -18.11
CA SER A 329 -27.25 -14.71 -17.84
C SER A 329 -27.61 -13.84 -19.06
N PRO A 330 -28.87 -13.85 -19.55
CA PRO A 330 -29.24 -13.10 -20.75
C PRO A 330 -28.94 -11.60 -20.70
N ILE A 331 -28.98 -10.98 -19.51
CA ILE A 331 -28.61 -9.57 -19.32
C ILE A 331 -27.11 -9.28 -19.54
N ILE A 332 -26.29 -10.33 -19.62
CA ILE A 332 -24.84 -10.24 -19.88
C ILE A 332 -24.53 -10.82 -21.27
N ASP A 333 -25.06 -11.99 -21.59
CA ASP A 333 -24.70 -12.71 -22.83
C ASP A 333 -25.34 -12.09 -24.09
N GLN A 334 -26.49 -11.42 -23.96
CA GLN A 334 -27.22 -10.82 -25.08
C GLN A 334 -27.21 -9.30 -25.08
N PHE A 335 -27.14 -8.68 -23.90
CA PHE A 335 -27.29 -7.24 -23.69
C PHE A 335 -26.15 -6.65 -22.85
N GLY A 336 -24.99 -7.31 -22.85
CA GLY A 336 -23.88 -6.87 -22.03
C GLY A 336 -22.54 -7.44 -22.49
N ASP A 337 -21.55 -7.40 -21.61
CA ASP A 337 -20.21 -7.93 -21.88
C ASP A 337 -19.66 -8.68 -20.65
N ARG A 338 -18.93 -9.77 -20.90
CA ARG A 338 -18.19 -10.49 -19.86
C ARG A 338 -16.95 -9.73 -19.41
N ASN A 339 -16.42 -8.87 -20.26
CA ASN A 339 -15.24 -8.04 -20.04
C ASN A 339 -15.70 -6.72 -19.41
N GLN A 340 -15.49 -6.60 -18.12
CA GLN A 340 -15.93 -5.44 -17.35
C GLN A 340 -14.71 -4.58 -17.03
N PHE A 341 -14.73 -3.33 -17.46
CA PHE A 341 -13.66 -2.38 -17.20
C PHE A 341 -14.16 -1.25 -16.33
N SER A 342 -13.30 -0.67 -15.50
CA SER A 342 -13.63 0.56 -14.79
C SER A 342 -12.38 1.39 -14.62
N VAL A 343 -12.51 2.71 -14.78
CA VAL A 343 -11.41 3.64 -14.50
C VAL A 343 -11.91 4.76 -13.65
N GLY A 344 -11.07 5.21 -12.75
CA GLY A 344 -11.40 6.35 -11.92
C GLY A 344 -10.16 6.96 -11.34
N PHE A 345 -10.37 8.00 -10.57
CA PHE A 345 -9.33 8.50 -9.70
C PHE A 345 -9.95 9.08 -8.44
N HIS A 346 -9.21 8.98 -7.35
CA HIS A 346 -9.57 9.64 -6.11
C HIS A 346 -8.64 10.81 -5.85
N LEU A 347 -9.21 11.96 -5.52
CA LEU A 347 -8.46 13.02 -4.86
C LEU A 347 -8.63 12.85 -3.35
N MET A 348 -7.59 12.39 -2.66
CA MET A 348 -7.63 12.12 -1.23
C MET A 348 -6.94 13.22 -0.44
N ARG A 349 -7.49 13.53 0.74
CA ARG A 349 -6.92 14.41 1.74
C ARG A 349 -6.74 13.69 3.06
N GLN A 350 -5.55 13.76 3.63
CA GLN A 350 -5.25 13.22 4.95
C GLN A 350 -5.38 14.28 6.05
N PHE A 351 -5.97 13.87 7.16
CA PHE A 351 -6.09 14.59 8.41
C PHE A 351 -5.42 13.73 9.49
N SER A 352 -4.51 14.33 10.26
CA SER A 352 -3.96 13.72 11.47
C SER A 352 -4.52 14.44 12.68
N PHE A 353 -4.99 13.68 13.65
CA PHE A 353 -5.49 14.16 14.93
C PHE A 353 -4.67 13.53 16.04
N GLY A 354 -4.01 14.35 16.85
CA GLY A 354 -3.16 13.87 17.94
C GLY A 354 -1.72 14.33 17.76
N GLY A 355 -1.36 15.36 18.50
CA GLY A 355 0.01 15.84 18.64
C GLY A 355 0.02 16.67 19.91
N ARG A 356 0.74 16.20 20.95
CA ARG A 356 1.05 17.06 22.08
C ARG A 356 1.95 18.19 21.56
N ARG A 357 1.51 19.42 21.77
CA ARG A 357 2.39 20.60 21.71
C ARG A 357 3.37 20.57 22.88
#